data_AF-A0A379YU37-F1
#
_entry.id   AF-A0A379YU37-F1
#
_cell.length_a   1.000
_cell.length_b   1.000
_cell.length_c   1.000
_cell.angle_alpha   90.00
_cell.angle_beta   90.00
_cell.angle_gamma   90.00
#
_symmetry.space_group_name_H-M   'P 1'
#
loop_
_entity.id
_entity.type
_entity.pdbx_description
1 polymer ?
#
loop_
_entity_poly.entity_id
_entity_poly.type
_entity_poly.pdbx_seq_one_letter_code
_entity_poly.pdbx_strand_id
1 'polypeptide(L)'
;MKTLDKIPRITPNAKQARTEYQQLLTWLLAHCYGLELNDTPYHDDQAIAQQIEHGITVRETINELVEKFDLVRIDRPGFNLMAQDPTLNGGDMLRARSALGLRSPVIRRLA
;
A
#
# COMPACT_ATOMS: atom_id res chain seq x y z
N MET A 1 -9.12 5.99 -38.48
CA MET A 1 -8.39 5.25 -37.43
C MET A 1 -7.17 6.08 -37.07
N LYS A 2 -7.17 6.76 -35.92
CA LYS A 2 -5.99 7.48 -35.42
C LYS A 2 -5.61 6.86 -34.09
N THR A 3 -4.46 6.19 -34.12
CA THR A 3 -3.64 5.78 -32.99
C THR A 3 -3.47 6.99 -32.05
N LEU A 4 -3.91 6.86 -30.80
CA LEU A 4 -3.59 7.80 -29.74
C LEU A 4 -2.32 7.29 -29.06
N ASP A 5 -1.22 7.96 -29.36
CA ASP A 5 0.10 7.65 -28.85
C ASP A 5 0.09 7.64 -27.31
N LYS A 6 0.41 6.47 -26.74
CA LYS A 6 0.67 6.30 -25.30
C LYS A 6 2.01 6.99 -25.00
N ILE A 7 1.95 8.28 -24.69
CA ILE A 7 3.11 9.06 -24.24
C ILE A 7 3.72 8.33 -23.04
N PRO A 8 5.00 7.93 -23.04
CA PRO A 8 5.63 7.35 -21.88
C PRO A 8 5.79 8.48 -20.87
N ARG A 9 4.92 8.53 -19.86
CA ARG A 9 5.01 9.51 -18.77
C ARG A 9 6.15 9.12 -17.83
N ILE A 10 7.39 9.22 -18.31
CA ILE A 10 8.57 9.22 -17.45
C ILE A 10 8.64 10.63 -16.85
N THR A 11 8.04 10.82 -15.67
CA THR A 11 8.16 12.03 -14.86
C THR A 11 8.68 11.66 -13.47
N PRO A 12 9.38 12.55 -12.75
CA PRO A 12 9.89 12.32 -11.38
C PRO A 12 8.84 11.75 -10.39
N ASN A 13 7.56 11.92 -10.73
CA ASN A 13 6.40 11.31 -10.11
C ASN A 13 6.42 9.76 -10.04
N ALA A 14 7.03 9.05 -11.00
CA ALA A 14 7.04 7.58 -11.00
C ALA A 14 7.98 7.00 -9.94
N LYS A 15 9.15 7.62 -9.74
CA LYS A 15 10.09 7.24 -8.69
C LYS A 15 9.50 7.55 -7.32
N GLN A 16 8.91 8.73 -7.15
CA GLN A 16 8.22 9.10 -5.91
C GLN A 16 7.04 8.17 -5.61
N ALA A 17 6.18 7.88 -6.59
CA ALA A 17 5.07 6.95 -6.42
C ALA A 17 5.55 5.56 -6.01
N ARG A 18 6.65 5.07 -6.61
CA ARG A 18 7.26 3.79 -6.21
C ARG A 18 7.77 3.83 -4.78
N THR A 19 8.48 4.89 -4.38
CA THR A 19 8.96 5.06 -3.01
C THR A 19 7.79 5.10 -2.01
N GLU A 20 6.75 5.90 -2.27
CA GLU A 20 5.58 5.96 -1.40
C GLU A 20 4.86 4.61 -1.29
N TYR A 21 4.73 3.91 -2.42
CA TYR A 21 4.13 2.58 -2.48
C TYR A 21 4.91 1.59 -1.61
N GLN A 22 6.23 1.53 -1.77
CA GLN A 22 7.11 0.64 -1.02
C GLN A 22 7.11 0.95 0.48
N GLN A 23 7.12 2.24 0.85
CA GLN A 23 7.04 2.66 2.25
C GLN A 23 5.71 2.24 2.89
N LEU A 24 4.59 2.46 2.20
CA LEU A 24 3.27 2.05 2.67
C LEU A 24 3.15 0.54 2.80
N LEU A 25 3.60 -0.20 1.79
CA LEU A 25 3.58 -1.66 1.78
C LEU A 25 4.40 -2.23 2.93
N THR A 26 5.64 -1.75 3.11
CA THR A 26 6.54 -2.18 4.20
C THR A 26 5.91 -1.92 5.56
N TRP A 27 5.38 -0.70 5.78
CA TRP A 27 4.79 -0.35 7.07
C TRP A 27 3.55 -1.19 7.38
N LEU A 28 2.67 -1.40 6.41
CA LEU A 28 1.44 -2.17 6.59
C LEU A 28 1.73 -3.66 6.83
N LEU A 29 2.67 -4.25 6.09
CA LEU A 29 3.10 -5.65 6.31
C LEU A 29 3.65 -5.84 7.72
N ALA A 30 4.59 -4.97 8.13
CA ALA A 30 5.22 -5.09 9.44
C ALA A 30 4.23 -4.82 10.57
N HIS A 31 3.43 -3.75 10.45
CA HIS A 31 2.52 -3.35 11.52
C HIS A 31 1.33 -4.30 11.65
N CYS A 32 0.67 -4.65 10.53
CA CYS A 32 -0.57 -5.41 10.56
C CYS A 32 -0.37 -6.92 10.54
N TYR A 33 0.71 -7.44 9.96
CA TYR A 33 0.91 -8.88 9.76
C TYR A 33 2.25 -9.41 10.29
N GLY A 34 3.14 -8.53 10.76
CA GLY A 34 4.46 -8.93 11.26
C GLY A 34 5.41 -9.43 10.18
N LEU A 35 5.17 -9.05 8.91
CA LEU A 35 5.98 -9.47 7.77
C LEU A 35 6.95 -8.36 7.34
N GLU A 36 8.12 -8.76 6.88
CA GLU A 36 9.02 -7.88 6.14
C GLU A 36 8.70 -7.89 4.64
N LEU A 37 9.11 -6.86 3.91
CA LEU A 37 8.93 -6.82 2.46
C LEU A 37 9.62 -8.01 1.77
N ASN A 38 10.75 -8.46 2.33
CA ASN A 38 11.54 -9.61 1.88
C ASN A 38 10.80 -10.95 1.98
N ASP A 39 9.81 -11.06 2.86
CA ASP A 39 8.97 -12.25 3.00
C ASP A 39 7.89 -12.32 1.92
N THR A 40 7.83 -11.33 1.02
CA THR A 40 6.79 -11.21 0.00
C THR A 40 7.37 -11.20 -1.42
N PRO A 41 6.54 -11.50 -2.45
CA PRO A 41 6.92 -11.33 -3.85
C PRO A 41 7.29 -9.88 -4.23
N TYR A 42 7.03 -8.91 -3.36
CA TYR A 42 7.25 -7.48 -3.61
C TYR A 42 8.60 -6.96 -3.08
N HIS A 43 9.51 -7.85 -2.67
CA HIS A 43 10.91 -7.49 -2.40
C HIS A 43 11.63 -6.99 -3.66
N ASP A 44 11.17 -7.39 -4.85
CA ASP A 44 11.66 -6.90 -6.13
C ASP A 44 10.94 -5.60 -6.52
N ASP A 45 11.72 -4.55 -6.74
CA ASP A 45 11.26 -3.25 -7.22
C ASP A 45 10.46 -3.33 -8.54
N GLN A 46 10.73 -4.34 -9.39
CA GLN A 46 9.97 -4.59 -10.62
C GLN A 46 8.54 -5.04 -10.32
N ALA A 47 8.33 -5.88 -9.32
CA ALA A 47 7.00 -6.34 -8.96
C ALA A 47 6.13 -5.15 -8.50
N ILE A 48 6.69 -4.23 -7.72
CA ILE A 48 6.02 -2.99 -7.31
C ILE A 48 5.74 -2.08 -8.51
N ALA A 49 6.71 -1.94 -9.43
CA ALA A 49 6.54 -1.14 -10.64
C ALA A 49 5.35 -1.61 -11.47
N GLN A 50 5.20 -2.93 -11.64
CA GLN A 50 4.07 -3.51 -12.36
C GLN A 50 2.73 -3.21 -11.68
N GLN A 51 2.64 -3.34 -10.35
CA GLN A 51 1.39 -2.98 -9.63
C GLN A 51 0.97 -1.54 -9.94
N ILE A 52 1.93 -0.60 -9.92
CA ILE A 52 1.69 0.82 -10.21
C ILE A 52 1.27 1.02 -11.67
N GLU A 53 1.92 0.34 -12.62
CA GLU A 53 1.57 0.41 -14.05
C GLU A 53 0.17 -0.15 -14.35
N HIS A 54 -0.25 -1.17 -13.62
CA HIS A 54 -1.60 -1.74 -13.66
C HIS A 54 -2.64 -0.91 -12.88
N GLY A 55 -2.21 0.12 -12.16
CA GLY A 55 -3.08 0.97 -11.34
C GLY A 55 -3.59 0.30 -10.06
N ILE A 56 -2.93 -0.77 -9.62
CA ILE A 56 -3.28 -1.51 -8.40
C ILE A 56 -2.80 -0.72 -7.18
N THR A 57 -3.68 -0.54 -6.21
CA THR A 57 -3.36 0.18 -4.97
C THR A 57 -2.63 -0.70 -3.96
N VAL A 58 -1.85 -0.10 -3.05
CA VAL A 58 -1.17 -0.82 -1.96
C VAL A 58 -2.15 -1.69 -1.15
N ARG A 59 -3.36 -1.18 -0.91
CA ARG A 59 -4.42 -1.90 -0.20
C ARG A 59 -4.85 -3.17 -0.94
N GLU A 60 -5.09 -3.07 -2.24
CA GLU A 60 -5.48 -4.22 -3.07
C GLU A 60 -4.36 -5.26 -3.10
N THR A 61 -3.13 -4.81 -3.26
CA THR A 61 -1.96 -5.69 -3.24
C THR A 61 -1.81 -6.47 -1.94
N ILE A 62 -2.01 -5.83 -0.79
CA ILE A 62 -1.99 -6.53 0.50
C ILE A 62 -3.21 -7.44 0.64
N ASN A 63 -4.40 -7.00 0.22
CA ASN A 63 -5.59 -7.83 0.31
C ASN A 63 -5.48 -9.09 -0.56
N GLU A 64 -4.81 -9.02 -1.72
CA GLU A 64 -4.45 -10.20 -2.50
C GLU A 64 -3.48 -11.13 -1.75
N LEU A 65 -2.49 -10.60 -1.02
CA LEU A 65 -1.61 -11.42 -0.20
C LEU A 65 -2.38 -12.09 0.95
N VAL A 66 -3.30 -11.37 1.57
CA VAL A 66 -4.17 -11.88 2.62
C VAL A 66 -4.99 -13.07 2.11
N GLU A 67 -5.57 -12.96 0.91
CA GLU A 67 -6.35 -14.03 0.29
C GLU A 67 -5.45 -15.21 -0.15
N LYS A 68 -4.28 -14.94 -0.73
CA LYS A 68 -3.39 -15.98 -1.25
C LYS A 68 -2.66 -16.79 -0.18
N PHE A 69 -2.36 -16.17 0.96
CA PHE A 69 -1.53 -16.74 2.01
C PHE A 69 -2.23 -16.83 3.37
N ASP A 70 -3.55 -16.62 3.41
CA ASP A 70 -4.38 -16.68 4.63
C ASP A 70 -3.80 -15.84 5.78
N LEU A 71 -3.33 -14.62 5.47
CA LEU A 71 -2.64 -13.79 6.46
C LEU A 71 -3.58 -13.38 7.60
N VAL A 72 -3.05 -13.37 8.83
CA VAL A 72 -3.80 -13.00 10.04
C VAL A 72 -3.28 -11.68 10.60
N ARG A 73 -4.19 -10.79 11.01
CA ARG A 73 -3.81 -9.50 11.60
C ARG A 73 -3.33 -9.63 13.04
N ILE A 74 -2.26 -8.91 13.37
CA ILE A 74 -1.66 -8.84 14.70
C ILE A 74 -1.82 -7.48 15.39
N ASP A 75 -2.16 -6.42 14.64
CA ASP A 75 -2.20 -5.04 15.14
C ASP A 75 -3.47 -4.69 15.95
N ARG A 76 -4.38 -5.65 16.09
CA ARG A 76 -5.66 -5.46 16.78
C ARG A 76 -5.71 -6.32 18.05
N PRO A 77 -5.06 -5.89 19.15
CA PRO A 77 -5.14 -6.57 20.43
C PRO A 77 -6.54 -6.38 21.01
N GLY A 78 -7.33 -7.44 21.07
CA GLY A 78 -8.66 -7.42 21.66
C GLY A 78 -9.34 -8.78 21.56
N PHE A 79 -10.03 -9.18 22.62
CA PHE A 79 -10.87 -10.38 22.65
C PHE A 79 -12.10 -10.13 21.77
N ASN A 80 -11.99 -10.43 20.48
CA ASN A 80 -13.13 -10.42 19.57
C ASN A 80 -13.76 -11.81 19.56
N LEU A 81 -15.01 -11.90 20.01
CA LEU A 81 -15.80 -13.14 19.97
C LEU A 81 -16.15 -13.57 18.54
N MET A 82 -15.91 -12.69 17.56
CA MET A 82 -16.12 -12.92 16.12
C MET A 82 -14.78 -12.98 15.40
N ALA A 83 -14.72 -13.76 14.31
CA ALA A 83 -13.58 -13.76 13.39
C ALA A 83 -13.35 -12.33 12.86
N GLN A 84 -12.15 -11.79 13.05
CA GLN A 84 -11.79 -10.47 12.53
C GLN A 84 -11.50 -10.60 11.04
N ASP A 85 -12.03 -9.66 10.24
CA ASP A 85 -11.66 -9.54 8.83
C ASP A 85 -10.15 -9.26 8.73
N PRO A 86 -9.37 -10.15 8.09
CA PRO A 86 -7.93 -9.99 7.98
C PRO A 86 -7.54 -8.93 6.94
N THR A 87 -8.46 -8.47 6.09
CA THR A 87 -8.16 -7.51 5.02
C THR A 87 -7.94 -6.09 5.54
N LEU A 88 -7.25 -5.28 4.73
CA LEU A 88 -7.07 -3.87 4.99
C LEU A 88 -8.26 -3.05 4.49
N ASN A 89 -8.58 -2.03 5.27
CA ASN A 89 -9.60 -1.03 4.94
C ASN A 89 -8.98 0.37 4.76
N GLY A 90 -9.82 1.36 4.42
CA GLY A 90 -9.36 2.74 4.21
C GLY A 90 -8.78 3.40 5.47
N GLY A 91 -9.21 2.99 6.66
CA GLY A 91 -8.66 3.46 7.93
C GLY A 91 -7.21 3.02 8.14
N ASP A 92 -6.87 1.79 7.73
CA ASP A 92 -5.51 1.29 7.77
C ASP A 92 -4.58 2.12 6.87
N MET A 93 -5.03 2.45 5.65
CA MET A 93 -4.28 3.33 4.73
C MET A 93 -4.07 4.73 5.31
N LEU A 94 -5.10 5.32 5.94
CA LEU A 94 -5.00 6.64 6.55
C LEU A 94 -4.02 6.66 7.74
N ARG A 95 -4.00 5.57 8.52
CA ARG A 95 -3.07 5.38 9.64
C ARG A 95 -1.63 5.24 9.13
N ALA A 96 -1.40 4.39 8.13
CA ALA A 96 -0.08 4.19 7.52
C ALA A 96 0.49 5.49 6.93
N ARG A 97 -0.31 6.22 6.15
CA ARG A 97 0.10 7.53 5.60
C ARG A 97 0.41 8.55 6.70
N SER A 98 -0.31 8.50 7.83
CA SER A 98 -0.02 9.36 8.98
C SER A 98 1.31 9.00 9.64
N ALA A 99 1.56 7.71 9.87
CA ALA A 99 2.78 7.22 10.50
C ALA A 99 4.03 7.54 9.68
N LEU A 100 3.90 7.53 8.35
CA LEU A 100 4.98 7.81 7.41
C LEU A 100 5.11 9.30 7.04
N GLY A 101 4.28 10.19 7.59
CA GLY A 101 4.31 11.61 7.24
C GLY A 101 3.87 11.91 5.80
N LEU A 102 3.20 10.98 5.13
CA LEU A 102 2.72 11.10 3.73
C LEU A 102 1.36 11.81 3.62
N ARG A 103 0.87 12.43 4.70
CA ARG A 103 -0.33 13.27 4.63
C ARG A 103 0.02 14.53 3.85
N SER A 104 -0.74 14.82 2.80
CA SER A 104 -0.66 16.12 2.14
C SER A 104 -0.86 17.20 3.22
N PRO A 105 -0.03 18.25 3.29
CA PRO A 105 -0.26 19.34 4.21
C PRO A 105 -1.65 19.90 3.90
N VAL A 106 -2.60 19.67 4.79
CA VAL A 106 -3.83 20.45 4.83
C VAL A 106 -3.34 21.86 5.06
N ILE A 107 -3.37 22.68 4.01
CA ILE A 107 -3.07 24.10 4.06
C ILE A 107 -3.88 24.63 5.26
N ARG A 108 -3.19 25.00 6.34
CA ARG A 108 -3.79 25.66 7.51
C ARG A 108 -4.26 27.04 7.07
N ARG A 109 -5.38 27.11 6.35
CA ARG A 109 -6.15 28.35 6.14
C ARG A 109 -7.09 28.52 7.32
N LEU A 110 -6.50 28.89 8.45
CA LEU A 110 -7.17 29.63 9.50
C LEU A 110 -6.15 30.67 9.97
N ALA A 111 -6.11 31.76 9.22
CA ALA A 111 -5.69 33.08 9.68
C ALA A 111 -6.94 33.95 9.68
#